data_AF-B0XFE4-F1
#
_entry.id   AF-B0XFE4-F1
#
_cell.length_a   1.000
_cell.length_b   1.000
_cell.length_c   1.000
_cell.angle_alpha   90.00
_cell.angle_beta   90.00
_cell.angle_gamma   90.00
#
_symmetry.space_group_name_H-M   'P 1'
#
loop_
_entity.id
_entity.type
_entity.pdbx_description
1 polymer ?
#
loop_
_entity_poly.entity_id
_entity_poly.type
_entity_poly.pdbx_seq_one_letter_code
_entity_poly.pdbx_strand_id
1 'polypeptide(L)'
;MPILENPEHQTRWYFKYFLGKLHQNYVGIDSEKNPYFMSIVSQDSGSKCMPLYRVMLFRKQGAQKLALPYNPQQKLTVKQILPNFALMDASKSPKEVFSADIQKDLLLLEEQEGSVNFKFGVVYMKAGQKMDDEMLSNEDGSADFDEFMALLGEKIRLKDWERYRGGLDVKGDMTGKYSVYTLYEGHEIMFHVSTMLPFSRDNRQQVERKRHIGNDIVNIIFVDEDSSGEETEFNPNNIKSQFTHVFAVVTRRSRKYRLAVYCDETVPPFGPTLPNPPEFEDPAVFRDFLLVKLINGEKATFQTPTFSRKRERTLEMLIKDLYEEYVHDNKMVSTDCNMGFATNRFF
;
A
#
# COMPACT_ATOMS: atom_id res chain seq x y z
N MET A 1 12.25 14.14 13.35
CA MET A 1 12.24 12.88 12.57
C MET A 1 11.22 13.03 11.45
N PRO A 2 11.51 12.57 10.23
CA PRO A 2 10.50 12.53 9.17
C PRO A 2 9.32 11.70 9.65
N ILE A 3 8.10 12.22 9.48
CA ILE A 3 6.87 11.57 9.95
C ILE A 3 6.29 10.83 8.75
N LEU A 4 6.09 9.52 8.90
CA LEU A 4 5.26 8.75 7.98
C LEU A 4 3.82 9.26 8.12
N GLU A 5 3.28 9.86 7.05
CA GLU A 5 1.99 10.52 7.12
C GLU A 5 0.88 9.47 7.26
N ASN A 6 -0.12 9.75 8.12
CA ASN A 6 -1.33 8.94 8.34
C ASN A 6 -1.13 7.52 8.95
N PRO A 7 -0.39 7.34 10.08
CA PRO A 7 -0.20 6.02 10.69
C PRO A 7 -1.51 5.36 11.17
N GLU A 8 -2.51 6.14 11.58
CA GLU A 8 -3.79 5.62 12.09
C GLU A 8 -4.82 5.28 10.98
N HIS A 9 -4.81 6.00 9.86
CA HIS A 9 -5.64 5.68 8.69
C HIS A 9 -5.08 4.52 7.85
N GLN A 10 -3.76 4.29 7.93
CA GLN A 10 -3.03 3.24 7.18
C GLN A 10 -2.72 2.00 8.01
N THR A 11 -3.00 2.03 9.31
CA THR A 11 -3.10 0.80 10.07
C THR A 11 -4.19 -0.05 9.40
N ARG A 12 -3.83 -1.27 9.01
CA ARG A 12 -4.78 -2.34 8.69
C ARG A 12 -5.61 -2.59 9.96
N TRP A 13 -6.68 -1.80 10.15
CA TRP A 13 -7.49 -1.78 11.36
C TRP A 13 -8.13 -3.15 11.55
N TYR A 14 -8.60 -3.78 10.47
CA TYR A 14 -9.21 -5.10 10.53
C TYR A 14 -8.18 -6.11 11.00
N PHE A 15 -7.01 -6.16 10.36
CA PHE A 15 -5.88 -6.99 10.79
C PHE A 15 -5.47 -6.76 12.25
N LYS A 16 -5.31 -5.50 12.68
CA LYS A 16 -4.77 -5.17 14.01
C LYS A 16 -5.78 -5.34 15.14
N TYR A 17 -7.04 -4.97 14.89
CA TYR A 17 -8.04 -4.82 15.95
C TYR A 17 -9.14 -5.88 15.92
N PHE A 18 -9.43 -6.50 14.78
CA PHE A 18 -10.56 -7.42 14.61
C PHE A 18 -10.10 -8.87 14.42
N LEU A 19 -9.07 -9.10 13.61
CA LEU A 19 -8.57 -10.45 13.32
C LEU A 19 -8.19 -11.20 14.60
N GLY A 20 -8.72 -12.42 14.75
CA GLY A 20 -8.47 -13.27 15.93
C GLY A 20 -9.16 -12.80 17.22
N LYS A 21 -9.97 -11.73 17.17
CA LYS A 21 -10.79 -11.27 18.31
C LYS A 21 -12.27 -11.52 18.05
N LEU A 22 -13.03 -11.71 19.12
CA LEU A 22 -14.48 -11.79 19.03
C LEU A 22 -15.07 -10.41 18.68
N HIS A 23 -15.77 -10.34 17.56
CA HIS A 23 -16.39 -9.12 17.04
C HIS A 23 -17.61 -9.47 16.19
N GLN A 24 -18.50 -8.50 15.96
CA GLN A 24 -19.68 -8.70 15.12
C GLN A 24 -19.40 -8.22 13.69
N ASN A 25 -19.89 -8.97 12.72
CA ASN A 25 -19.85 -8.61 11.31
C ASN A 25 -21.28 -8.51 10.77
N TYR A 26 -21.52 -7.49 9.96
CA TYR A 26 -22.82 -7.17 9.41
C TYR A 26 -22.71 -6.96 7.90
N VAL A 27 -23.77 -7.32 7.19
CA VAL A 27 -23.95 -7.06 5.76
C VAL A 27 -25.25 -6.29 5.54
N GLY A 28 -25.23 -5.32 4.64
CA GLY A 28 -26.40 -4.51 4.34
C GLY A 28 -26.37 -3.92 2.94
N ILE A 29 -27.43 -3.19 2.62
CA ILE A 29 -27.56 -2.39 1.40
C ILE A 29 -27.91 -0.96 1.83
N ASP A 30 -27.23 0.02 1.26
CA ASP A 30 -27.51 1.44 1.49
C ASP A 30 -28.74 1.95 0.73
N SER A 31 -29.08 3.23 0.90
CA SER A 31 -30.22 3.85 0.23
C SER A 31 -30.08 3.91 -1.30
N GLU A 32 -28.86 3.87 -1.82
CA GLU A 32 -28.53 3.86 -3.25
C GLU A 32 -28.45 2.44 -3.84
N LYS A 33 -28.80 1.42 -3.05
CA LYS A 33 -28.72 0.00 -3.41
C LYS A 33 -27.30 -0.56 -3.57
N ASN A 34 -26.30 0.09 -2.99
CA ASN A 34 -24.95 -0.48 -2.92
C ASN A 34 -24.82 -1.37 -1.68
N PRO A 35 -24.28 -2.60 -1.83
CA PRO A 35 -23.96 -3.44 -0.70
C PRO A 35 -22.80 -2.87 0.11
N TYR A 36 -22.78 -3.18 1.41
CA TYR A 36 -21.70 -2.83 2.33
C TYR A 36 -21.51 -3.92 3.39
N PHE A 37 -20.32 -3.96 3.97
CA PHE A 37 -20.01 -4.75 5.15
C PHE A 37 -19.60 -3.85 6.30
N MET A 38 -19.93 -4.25 7.53
CA MET A 38 -19.55 -3.50 8.72
C MET A 38 -19.08 -4.44 9.83
N SER A 39 -17.98 -4.07 10.48
CA SER A 39 -17.41 -4.82 11.59
C SER A 39 -17.34 -3.95 12.82
N ILE A 40 -17.74 -4.50 13.98
CA ILE A 40 -17.79 -3.79 15.25
C ILE A 40 -17.06 -4.62 16.31
N VAL A 41 -16.04 -4.04 16.95
CA VAL A 41 -15.33 -4.68 18.07
C VAL A 41 -15.34 -3.74 19.28
N SER A 42 -15.72 -4.26 20.44
CA SER A 42 -15.56 -3.57 21.72
C SER A 42 -14.15 -3.80 22.25
N GLN A 43 -13.46 -2.72 22.58
CA GLN A 43 -12.13 -2.75 23.19
C GLN A 43 -12.21 -2.18 24.61
N ASP A 44 -11.97 -3.03 25.61
CA ASP A 44 -11.72 -2.59 26.99
C ASP A 44 -10.25 -2.19 27.11
N SER A 45 -10.00 -0.88 27.24
CA SER A 45 -8.65 -0.31 27.20
C SER A 45 -8.02 -0.20 28.60
N GLY A 46 -8.16 -1.23 29.44
CA GLY A 46 -7.57 -1.26 30.79
C GLY A 46 -7.83 -0.01 31.65
N SER A 47 -7.00 0.23 32.67
CA SER A 47 -7.20 1.29 33.66
C SER A 47 -6.70 2.69 33.24
N LYS A 48 -6.20 2.87 32.01
CA LYS A 48 -5.61 4.15 31.54
C LYS A 48 -6.33 4.82 30.37
N CYS A 49 -7.28 4.16 29.71
CA CYS A 49 -7.96 4.73 28.55
C CYS A 49 -9.44 4.34 28.55
N MET A 50 -10.29 5.22 28.03
CA MET A 50 -11.73 4.98 27.98
C MET A 50 -12.03 3.76 27.07
N PRO A 51 -12.93 2.85 27.50
CA PRO A 51 -13.41 1.78 26.65
C PRO A 51 -14.06 2.35 25.38
N LEU A 52 -13.82 1.72 24.23
CA LEU A 52 -14.31 2.19 22.94
C LEU A 52 -14.77 1.06 22.02
N TYR A 53 -15.74 1.35 21.18
CA TYR A 53 -16.04 0.59 19.97
C TYR A 53 -15.12 1.03 18.85
N ARG A 54 -14.52 0.08 18.14
CA ARG A 54 -13.96 0.32 16.80
C ARG A 54 -14.93 -0.23 15.79
N VAL A 55 -15.24 0.60 14.80
CA VAL A 55 -16.17 0.28 13.73
C VAL A 55 -15.47 0.49 12.40
N MET A 56 -15.54 -0.51 11.53
CA MET A 56 -15.12 -0.42 10.14
C MET A 56 -16.31 -0.65 9.23
N LEU A 57 -16.51 0.23 8.26
CA LEU A 57 -17.56 0.14 7.24
C LEU A 57 -16.91 0.05 5.86
N PHE A 58 -16.99 -1.11 5.22
CA PHE A 58 -16.48 -1.35 3.87
C PHE A 58 -17.54 -0.99 2.83
N ARG A 59 -17.20 -0.05 1.94
CA ARG A 59 -18.02 0.35 0.79
C ARG A 59 -17.18 0.35 -0.49
N LYS A 60 -17.83 0.50 -1.65
CA LYS A 60 -17.11 0.59 -2.93
C LYS A 60 -16.10 1.75 -2.96
N GLN A 61 -16.36 2.86 -2.26
CA GLN A 61 -15.44 3.99 -2.18
C GLN A 61 -14.22 3.74 -1.26
N GLY A 62 -14.19 2.62 -0.53
CA GLY A 62 -13.21 2.31 0.50
C GLY A 62 -13.85 2.06 1.87
N ALA A 63 -13.02 1.65 2.82
CA ALA A 63 -13.37 1.47 4.20
C ALA A 63 -13.34 2.79 4.96
N GLN A 64 -14.34 2.98 5.82
CA GLN A 64 -14.42 4.07 6.76
C GLN A 64 -14.24 3.54 8.17
N LYS A 65 -13.53 4.30 8.99
CA LYS A 65 -13.11 3.91 10.34
C LYS A 65 -13.70 4.89 11.34
N LEU A 66 -14.28 4.37 12.42
CA LEU A 66 -14.88 5.17 13.48
C LEU A 66 -14.53 4.57 14.84
N ALA A 67 -14.22 5.44 15.80
CA ALA A 67 -14.08 5.07 17.20
C ALA A 67 -15.18 5.77 18.01
N LEU A 68 -15.98 5.00 18.74
CA LEU A 68 -17.08 5.52 19.58
C LEU A 68 -16.85 5.12 21.05
N PRO A 69 -17.28 5.92 22.03
CA PRO A 69 -17.23 5.51 23.43
C PRO A 69 -18.04 4.21 23.65
N TYR A 70 -17.47 3.27 24.41
CA TYR A 70 -18.15 2.03 24.81
C TYR A 70 -18.57 2.12 26.28
N ASN A 71 -19.86 1.93 26.54
CA ASN A 71 -20.38 1.78 27.90
C ASN A 71 -20.94 0.36 28.06
N PRO A 72 -20.36 -0.49 28.95
CA PRO A 72 -20.88 -1.84 29.21
C PRO A 72 -22.33 -1.88 29.68
N GLN A 73 -22.81 -0.85 30.39
CA GLN A 73 -24.20 -0.74 30.85
C GLN A 73 -25.15 -0.25 29.75
N GLN A 74 -24.64 0.41 28.72
CA GLN A 74 -25.43 0.96 27.61
C GLN A 74 -24.77 0.60 26.28
N LYS A 75 -24.90 -0.67 25.88
CA LYS A 75 -24.38 -1.15 24.59
C LYS A 75 -25.10 -0.46 23.44
N LEU A 76 -24.33 0.09 22.50
CA LEU A 76 -24.89 0.67 21.28
C LEU A 76 -25.31 -0.44 20.33
N THR A 77 -26.50 -0.32 19.76
CA THR A 77 -26.98 -1.20 18.69
C THR A 77 -26.39 -0.79 17.36
N VAL A 78 -26.35 -1.73 16.42
CA VAL A 78 -25.90 -1.46 15.04
C VAL A 78 -26.66 -0.31 14.38
N LYS A 79 -27.96 -0.15 14.68
CA LYS A 79 -28.82 0.95 14.20
C LYS A 79 -28.44 2.32 14.77
N GLN A 80 -27.86 2.35 15.96
CA GLN A 80 -27.37 3.59 16.58
C GLN A 80 -25.97 3.96 16.09
N ILE A 81 -25.18 2.96 15.69
CA ILE A 81 -23.81 3.15 15.18
C ILE A 81 -23.83 3.59 13.71
N LEU A 82 -24.62 2.93 12.86
CA LEU A 82 -24.62 3.14 11.41
C LEU A 82 -24.81 4.60 10.96
N PRO A 83 -25.70 5.41 11.56
CA PRO A 83 -25.91 6.81 11.16
C PRO A 83 -24.71 7.74 11.42
N ASN A 84 -23.69 7.29 12.15
CA ASN A 84 -22.46 8.08 12.34
C ASN A 84 -21.57 8.07 11.08
N PHE A 85 -21.89 7.24 10.09
CA PHE A 85 -21.25 7.26 8.78
C PHE A 85 -22.07 8.10 7.80
N ALA A 86 -21.39 8.99 7.07
CA ALA A 86 -22.02 9.82 6.06
C ALA A 86 -22.74 8.97 4.99
N LEU A 87 -23.95 9.40 4.61
CA LEU A 87 -24.79 8.77 3.58
C LEU A 87 -25.33 7.38 3.95
N MET A 88 -25.27 6.98 5.22
CA MET A 88 -25.92 5.76 5.68
C MET A 88 -27.26 6.08 6.33
N ASP A 89 -28.33 5.38 5.91
CA ASP A 89 -29.64 5.44 6.56
C ASP A 89 -29.86 4.20 7.44
N ALA A 90 -30.64 4.36 8.51
CA ALA A 90 -31.03 3.24 9.39
C ALA A 90 -32.32 2.55 8.89
N SER A 91 -32.73 2.79 7.64
CA SER A 91 -34.05 2.40 7.13
C SER A 91 -34.19 0.88 7.05
N LYS A 92 -33.13 0.17 6.65
CA LYS A 92 -33.02 -1.29 6.71
C LYS A 92 -31.97 -1.70 7.73
N SER A 93 -32.34 -2.65 8.59
CA SER A 93 -31.41 -3.18 9.59
C SER A 93 -30.39 -4.05 8.88
N PRO A 94 -29.08 -3.80 9.02
CA PRO A 94 -28.08 -4.70 8.47
C PRO A 94 -28.18 -6.06 9.17
N LYS A 95 -27.88 -7.11 8.43
CA LYS A 95 -27.97 -8.50 8.88
C LYS A 95 -26.63 -8.94 9.46
N GLU A 96 -26.65 -9.60 10.61
CA GLU A 96 -25.44 -10.17 11.21
C GLU A 96 -25.00 -11.42 10.45
N VAL A 97 -23.68 -11.56 10.25
CA VAL A 97 -23.05 -12.68 9.55
C VAL A 97 -22.23 -13.50 10.54
N PHE A 98 -22.54 -14.80 10.63
CA PHE A 98 -21.89 -15.74 11.55
C PHE A 98 -20.91 -16.70 10.87
N SER A 99 -20.74 -16.62 9.55
CA SER A 99 -19.77 -17.46 8.83
C SER A 99 -18.36 -17.24 9.35
N ALA A 100 -17.59 -18.32 9.49
CA ALA A 100 -16.18 -18.25 9.90
C ALA A 100 -15.28 -17.64 8.81
N ASP A 101 -15.66 -17.76 7.53
CA ASP A 101 -14.84 -17.30 6.41
C ASP A 101 -14.89 -15.78 6.19
N ILE A 102 -15.89 -15.09 6.75
CA ILE A 102 -16.05 -13.63 6.57
C ILE A 102 -14.82 -12.84 7.01
N GLN A 103 -14.06 -13.32 8.01
CA GLN A 103 -12.85 -12.61 8.44
C GLN A 103 -11.79 -12.59 7.34
N LYS A 104 -11.67 -13.67 6.56
CA LYS A 104 -10.73 -13.75 5.43
C LYS A 104 -11.17 -12.81 4.32
N ASP A 105 -12.46 -12.76 4.04
CA ASP A 105 -13.00 -11.90 2.97
C ASP A 105 -12.90 -10.42 3.31
N LEU A 106 -13.16 -10.04 4.56
CA LEU A 106 -13.00 -8.65 5.01
C LEU A 106 -11.53 -8.23 5.08
N LEU A 107 -10.61 -9.16 5.37
CA LEU A 107 -9.17 -8.92 5.21
C LEU A 107 -8.81 -8.65 3.74
N LEU A 108 -9.38 -9.42 2.79
CA LEU A 108 -9.16 -9.22 1.36
C LEU A 108 -9.66 -7.85 0.89
N LEU A 109 -10.80 -7.37 1.41
CA LEU A 109 -11.30 -6.02 1.14
C LEU A 109 -10.34 -4.94 1.69
N GLU A 110 -9.83 -5.11 2.91
CA GLU A 110 -8.86 -4.18 3.50
C GLU A 110 -7.55 -4.13 2.69
N GLU A 111 -7.12 -5.25 2.11
CA GLU A 111 -5.92 -5.30 1.25
C GLU A 111 -6.04 -4.47 -0.02
N GLN A 112 -7.25 -4.20 -0.49
CA GLN A 112 -7.46 -3.34 -1.67
C GLN A 112 -7.31 -1.84 -1.35
N GLU A 113 -7.26 -1.44 -0.07
CA GLU A 113 -7.15 -0.03 0.31
C GLU A 113 -5.78 0.57 0.02
N GLY A 114 -4.74 -0.27 -0.01
CA GLY A 114 -3.37 0.11 -0.30
C GLY A 114 -2.38 -0.97 0.15
N SER A 115 -1.20 -0.96 -0.46
CA SER A 115 -0.15 -1.92 -0.13
C SER A 115 0.50 -1.63 1.23
N VAL A 116 0.77 -2.68 1.98
CA VAL A 116 1.64 -2.65 3.18
C VAL A 116 3.11 -2.71 2.77
N ASN A 117 3.40 -3.33 1.63
CA ASN A 117 4.75 -3.52 1.13
C ASN A 117 4.94 -2.71 -0.15
N PHE A 118 6.11 -2.10 -0.32
CA PHE A 118 6.39 -1.17 -1.39
C PHE A 118 7.39 -1.74 -2.37
N LYS A 119 7.27 -1.32 -3.62
CA LYS A 119 8.28 -1.58 -4.64
C LYS A 119 8.61 -0.28 -5.35
N PHE A 120 9.90 0.03 -5.42
CA PHE A 120 10.38 1.26 -6.02
C PHE A 120 11.44 0.92 -7.04
N GLY A 121 11.35 1.46 -8.25
CA GLY A 121 12.44 1.31 -9.20
C GLY A 121 13.59 2.24 -8.86
N VAL A 122 14.79 1.80 -9.19
CA VAL A 122 16.01 2.61 -9.08
C VAL A 122 16.70 2.57 -10.43
N VAL A 123 16.81 3.74 -11.05
CA VAL A 123 17.42 3.91 -12.37
C VAL A 123 18.70 4.72 -12.22
N TYR A 124 19.79 4.16 -12.71
CA TYR A 124 21.08 4.84 -12.77
C TYR A 124 21.21 5.64 -14.08
N MET A 125 21.51 6.92 -13.96
CA MET A 125 21.64 7.88 -15.05
C MET A 125 23.07 8.42 -15.10
N LYS A 126 23.79 8.09 -16.17
CA LYS A 126 25.15 8.61 -16.44
C LYS A 126 25.09 10.02 -17.02
N ALA A 127 26.21 10.72 -16.95
CA ALA A 127 26.38 12.01 -17.59
C ALA A 127 25.98 11.99 -19.07
N GLY A 128 25.22 13.00 -19.49
CA GLY A 128 24.76 13.18 -20.87
C GLY A 128 23.57 12.30 -21.32
N GLN A 129 23.17 11.28 -20.55
CA GLN A 129 21.97 10.50 -20.85
C GLN A 129 20.71 11.34 -20.67
N LYS A 130 19.67 11.11 -21.48
CA LYS A 130 18.40 11.86 -21.40
C LYS A 130 17.17 10.97 -21.54
N MET A 131 17.31 9.83 -22.21
CA MET A 131 16.20 8.95 -22.57
C MET A 131 16.17 7.71 -21.66
N ASP A 132 14.96 7.14 -21.50
CA ASP A 132 14.74 5.98 -20.65
C ASP A 132 15.49 4.73 -21.11
N ASP A 133 15.56 4.48 -22.42
CA ASP A 133 16.29 3.38 -23.02
C ASP A 133 17.81 3.48 -22.82
N GLU A 134 18.39 4.68 -22.86
CA GLU A 134 19.80 4.93 -22.56
C GLU A 134 20.12 4.57 -21.10
N MET A 135 19.33 5.07 -20.15
CA MET A 135 19.51 4.81 -18.72
C MET A 135 19.30 3.34 -18.39
N LEU A 136 18.25 2.71 -18.93
CA LEU A 136 17.95 1.29 -18.72
C LEU A 136 18.97 0.37 -19.40
N SER A 137 19.79 0.86 -20.32
CA SER A 137 20.86 0.07 -20.96
C SER A 137 22.16 0.05 -20.14
N ASN A 138 22.24 0.78 -19.02
CA ASN A 138 23.41 0.73 -18.14
C ASN A 138 23.53 -0.66 -17.47
N GLU A 139 24.61 -1.39 -17.78
CA GLU A 139 24.90 -2.69 -17.16
C GLU A 139 25.45 -2.53 -15.74
N ASP A 140 26.32 -1.54 -15.53
CA ASP A 140 27.01 -1.27 -14.26
C ASP A 140 26.79 0.19 -13.78
N GLY A 141 26.87 0.38 -12.47
CA GLY A 141 26.83 1.68 -11.79
C GLY A 141 28.21 2.20 -11.38
N SER A 142 28.26 3.41 -10.82
CA SER A 142 29.46 3.99 -10.20
C SER A 142 29.64 3.55 -8.75
N ALA A 143 30.81 3.84 -8.16
CA ALA A 143 31.06 3.61 -6.74
C ALA A 143 30.06 4.37 -5.85
N ASP A 144 29.73 5.61 -6.21
CA ASP A 144 28.72 6.40 -5.50
C ASP A 144 27.31 5.79 -5.62
N PHE A 145 26.99 5.17 -6.76
CA PHE A 145 25.75 4.43 -6.93
C PHE A 145 25.71 3.17 -6.05
N ASP A 146 26.80 2.41 -5.98
CA ASP A 146 26.91 1.23 -5.12
C ASP A 146 26.81 1.60 -3.63
N GLU A 147 27.44 2.69 -3.20
CA GLU A 147 27.29 3.25 -1.85
C GLU A 147 25.84 3.66 -1.56
N PHE A 148 25.17 4.29 -2.53
CA PHE A 148 23.76 4.64 -2.40
C PHE A 148 22.86 3.40 -2.32
N MET A 149 23.16 2.32 -3.06
CA MET A 149 22.42 1.06 -2.96
C MET A 149 22.57 0.43 -1.58
N ALA A 150 23.79 0.43 -1.03
CA ALA A 150 24.07 -0.05 0.33
C ALA A 150 23.38 0.83 1.39
N LEU A 151 23.20 2.12 1.12
CA LEU A 151 22.45 3.01 1.99
C LEU A 151 20.95 2.67 1.98
N LEU A 152 20.35 2.39 0.82
CA LEU A 152 18.92 2.08 0.71
C LEU A 152 18.53 0.79 1.44
N GLY A 153 19.36 -0.25 1.37
CA GLY A 153 19.05 -1.52 2.00
C GLY A 153 20.11 -2.59 1.80
N GLU A 154 19.73 -3.81 2.18
CA GLU A 154 20.58 -4.99 2.06
C GLU A 154 20.52 -5.56 0.65
N LYS A 155 21.67 -5.93 0.08
CA LYS A 155 21.74 -6.68 -1.16
C LYS A 155 21.41 -8.15 -0.90
N ILE A 156 20.28 -8.62 -1.40
CA ILE A 156 19.74 -9.97 -1.14
C ILE A 156 19.80 -10.86 -2.39
N ARG A 157 19.96 -12.17 -2.18
CA ARG A 157 19.81 -13.18 -3.23
C ARG A 157 18.31 -13.42 -3.48
N LEU A 158 17.90 -13.37 -4.75
CA LEU A 158 16.49 -13.56 -5.12
C LEU A 158 16.04 -15.03 -5.10
N LYS A 159 16.90 -15.95 -5.53
CA LYS A 159 16.58 -17.38 -5.51
C LYS A 159 16.33 -17.83 -4.07
N ASP A 160 15.21 -18.51 -3.88
CA ASP A 160 14.72 -19.01 -2.59
C ASP A 160 14.41 -17.89 -1.57
N TRP A 161 14.18 -16.64 -2.04
CA TRP A 161 13.75 -15.54 -1.18
C TRP A 161 12.29 -15.74 -0.74
N GLU A 162 12.08 -15.77 0.58
CA GLU A 162 10.77 -16.09 1.20
C GLU A 162 9.96 -14.86 1.59
N ARG A 163 10.55 -13.66 1.57
CA ARG A 163 9.87 -12.41 1.96
C ARG A 163 9.24 -11.72 0.76
N TYR A 164 8.72 -10.50 0.96
CA TYR A 164 8.14 -9.72 -0.13
C TYR A 164 9.12 -9.58 -1.31
N ARG A 165 8.67 -10.02 -2.50
CA ARG A 165 9.50 -10.13 -3.71
C ARG A 165 9.29 -9.04 -4.75
N GLY A 166 8.35 -8.11 -4.54
CA GLY A 166 8.09 -7.01 -5.49
C GLY A 166 7.62 -7.40 -6.90
N GLY A 167 7.38 -8.70 -7.17
CA GLY A 167 7.12 -9.22 -8.52
C GLY A 167 8.36 -9.74 -9.24
N LEU A 168 9.52 -9.79 -8.58
CA LEU A 168 10.73 -10.43 -9.06
C LEU A 168 10.62 -11.97 -8.97
N ASP A 169 11.35 -12.66 -9.84
CA ASP A 169 11.46 -14.11 -9.84
C ASP A 169 12.39 -14.59 -8.72
N VAL A 170 11.89 -15.54 -7.93
CA VAL A 170 12.60 -16.16 -6.80
C VAL A 170 12.90 -17.64 -7.06
N LYS A 171 12.57 -18.17 -8.23
CA LYS A 171 12.72 -19.59 -8.56
C LYS A 171 13.86 -19.85 -9.55
N GLY A 172 13.98 -19.03 -10.60
CA GLY A 172 14.80 -19.34 -11.78
C GLY A 172 15.76 -18.23 -12.24
N ASP A 173 16.02 -17.21 -11.41
CA ASP A 173 16.87 -16.04 -11.74
C ASP A 173 16.44 -15.25 -12.98
N MET A 174 15.19 -15.38 -13.41
CA MET A 174 14.71 -14.74 -14.64
C MET A 174 14.68 -13.22 -14.57
N THR A 175 14.67 -12.66 -13.36
CA THR A 175 14.69 -11.21 -13.11
C THR A 175 15.98 -10.76 -12.44
N GLY A 176 17.08 -11.46 -12.70
CA GLY A 176 18.37 -11.20 -12.09
C GLY A 176 18.61 -12.08 -10.85
N LYS A 177 19.85 -12.05 -10.36
CA LYS A 177 20.26 -12.89 -9.22
C LYS A 177 20.09 -12.18 -7.88
N TYR A 178 20.23 -10.87 -7.86
CA TYR A 178 20.24 -10.08 -6.64
C TYR A 178 19.32 -8.88 -6.79
N SER A 179 18.90 -8.35 -5.66
CA SER A 179 18.19 -7.08 -5.56
C SER A 179 18.58 -6.36 -4.28
N VAL A 180 18.05 -5.17 -4.04
CA VAL A 180 18.15 -4.45 -2.77
C VAL A 180 16.80 -4.51 -2.05
N TYR A 181 16.84 -4.77 -0.75
CA TYR A 181 15.66 -4.92 0.09
C TYR A 181 15.86 -4.24 1.45
N THR A 182 14.79 -3.70 2.02
CA THR A 182 14.81 -3.24 3.42
C THR A 182 13.46 -3.47 4.09
N LEU A 183 13.49 -3.67 5.41
CA LEU A 183 12.33 -3.52 6.27
C LEU A 183 12.40 -2.13 6.91
N TYR A 184 11.38 -1.30 6.74
CA TYR A 184 11.35 0.05 7.31
C TYR A 184 9.99 0.33 7.97
N GLU A 185 10.01 0.61 9.28
CA GLU A 185 8.78 0.87 10.07
C GLU A 185 7.68 -0.19 9.84
N GLY A 186 8.07 -1.46 9.74
CA GLY A 186 7.15 -2.59 9.50
C GLY A 186 6.72 -2.80 8.04
N HIS A 187 7.14 -1.95 7.11
CA HIS A 187 6.87 -2.10 5.67
C HIS A 187 8.04 -2.77 4.98
N GLU A 188 7.79 -3.83 4.22
CA GLU A 188 8.82 -4.46 3.39
C GLU A 188 8.96 -3.70 2.07
N ILE A 189 10.19 -3.35 1.69
CA ILE A 189 10.47 -2.57 0.49
C ILE A 189 11.42 -3.35 -0.41
N MET A 190 10.99 -3.62 -1.64
CA MET A 190 11.81 -4.25 -2.68
C MET A 190 12.20 -3.19 -3.72
N PHE A 191 13.49 -3.07 -4.03
CA PHE A 191 13.94 -2.12 -5.05
C PHE A 191 14.15 -2.82 -6.40
N HIS A 192 13.56 -2.31 -7.47
CA HIS A 192 13.85 -2.78 -8.83
C HIS A 192 15.06 -2.00 -9.38
N VAL A 193 16.26 -2.47 -9.07
CA VAL A 193 17.51 -1.79 -9.46
C VAL A 193 17.85 -2.08 -10.92
N SER A 194 17.93 -1.05 -11.76
CA SER A 194 18.09 -1.19 -13.21
C SER A 194 19.31 -2.02 -13.60
N THR A 195 20.45 -1.85 -12.92
CA THR A 195 21.70 -2.58 -13.19
C THR A 195 21.67 -4.03 -12.68
N MET A 196 20.76 -4.38 -11.75
CA MET A 196 20.64 -5.76 -11.24
C MET A 196 19.61 -6.59 -12.00
N LEU A 197 18.74 -5.95 -12.78
CA LEU A 197 17.80 -6.62 -13.69
C LEU A 197 18.52 -7.12 -14.95
N PRO A 198 18.03 -8.18 -15.61
CA PRO A 198 18.67 -8.75 -16.80
C PRO A 198 18.80 -7.71 -17.92
N PHE A 199 19.97 -7.68 -18.54
CA PHE A 199 20.25 -6.86 -19.72
C PHE A 199 20.18 -7.71 -20.98
N SER A 200 19.65 -7.14 -22.07
CA SER A 200 19.65 -7.78 -23.38
C SER A 200 20.21 -6.84 -24.44
N ARG A 201 21.37 -7.18 -25.02
CA ARG A 201 22.03 -6.37 -26.08
C ARG A 201 21.17 -6.23 -27.33
N ASP A 202 20.39 -7.27 -27.64
CA ASP A 202 19.54 -7.32 -28.83
C ASP A 202 18.22 -6.55 -28.65
N ASN A 203 17.91 -6.09 -27.43
CA ASN A 203 16.70 -5.37 -27.11
C ASN A 203 16.99 -3.95 -26.64
N ARG A 204 17.14 -3.02 -27.58
CA ARG A 204 17.41 -1.59 -27.28
C ARG A 204 16.41 -0.96 -26.30
N GLN A 205 15.16 -1.41 -26.29
CA GLN A 205 14.14 -0.89 -25.37
C GLN A 205 14.21 -1.48 -23.96
N GLN A 206 15.07 -2.48 -23.73
CA GLN A 206 15.23 -3.17 -22.45
C GLN A 206 13.87 -3.55 -21.82
N VAL A 207 13.01 -4.19 -22.61
CA VAL A 207 11.60 -4.45 -22.25
C VAL A 207 11.46 -5.15 -20.90
N GLU A 208 12.34 -6.09 -20.56
CA GLU A 208 12.28 -6.77 -19.25
C GLU A 208 12.57 -5.81 -18.08
N ARG A 209 13.58 -4.93 -18.21
CA ARG A 209 13.85 -3.90 -17.19
C ARG A 209 12.68 -2.93 -17.07
N LYS A 210 12.17 -2.48 -18.23
CA LYS A 210 11.04 -1.56 -18.32
C LYS A 210 9.73 -2.16 -17.81
N ARG A 211 9.53 -3.48 -17.94
CA ARG A 211 8.36 -4.20 -17.39
C ARG A 211 8.31 -4.14 -15.88
N HIS A 212 9.45 -4.13 -15.20
CA HIS A 212 9.49 -3.99 -13.75
C HIS A 212 9.44 -2.51 -13.35
N ILE A 213 10.47 -1.74 -13.72
CA ILE A 213 10.65 -0.33 -13.31
C ILE A 213 9.54 0.58 -13.87
N GLY A 214 9.15 0.36 -15.13
CA GLY A 214 8.10 1.13 -15.77
C GLY A 214 6.71 0.84 -15.21
N ASN A 215 6.52 -0.23 -14.44
CA ASN A 215 5.27 -0.52 -13.73
C ASN A 215 5.32 -0.10 -12.25
N ASP A 216 6.43 0.46 -11.78
CA ASP A 216 6.53 1.04 -10.45
C ASP A 216 5.94 2.45 -10.45
N ILE A 217 5.19 2.75 -9.39
CA ILE A 217 4.52 4.04 -9.20
C ILE A 217 5.55 5.13 -8.91
N VAL A 218 6.55 4.79 -8.10
CA VAL A 218 7.62 5.70 -7.69
C VAL A 218 8.96 5.14 -8.15
N ASN A 219 9.73 5.99 -8.81
CA ASN A 219 11.07 5.66 -9.30
C ASN A 219 12.11 6.63 -8.71
N ILE A 220 13.21 6.07 -8.21
CA ILE A 220 14.41 6.82 -7.85
C ILE A 220 15.28 6.93 -9.09
N ILE A 221 15.69 8.15 -9.45
CA ILE A 221 16.69 8.39 -10.48
C ILE A 221 17.97 8.81 -9.78
N PHE A 222 19.00 7.98 -9.82
CA PHE A 222 20.32 8.35 -9.34
C PHE A 222 21.11 8.99 -10.48
N VAL A 223 21.38 10.28 -10.36
CA VAL A 223 22.16 11.04 -11.33
C VAL A 223 23.61 11.02 -10.91
N ASP A 224 24.44 10.40 -11.75
CA ASP A 224 25.88 10.39 -11.61
C ASP A 224 26.45 11.62 -12.33
N GLU A 225 26.78 12.65 -11.55
CA GLU A 225 27.54 13.79 -12.04
C GLU A 225 28.98 13.31 -12.23
N ASP A 226 29.43 13.18 -13.48
CA ASP A 226 30.79 12.78 -13.75
C ASP A 226 31.79 13.91 -13.45
N SER A 227 33.08 13.60 -13.53
CA SER A 227 34.15 14.58 -13.32
C SER A 227 34.24 15.64 -14.43
N SER A 228 33.40 15.57 -15.48
CA SER A 228 33.48 16.47 -16.65
C SER A 228 32.93 17.86 -16.35
N GLY A 229 32.13 18.01 -15.29
CA GLY A 229 31.53 19.27 -14.89
C GLY A 229 30.27 19.66 -15.68
N GLU A 230 29.76 18.79 -16.56
CA GLU A 230 28.46 18.98 -17.21
C GLU A 230 27.32 18.60 -16.26
N GLU A 231 26.48 19.57 -15.91
CA GLU A 231 25.31 19.35 -15.06
C GLU A 231 24.29 18.49 -15.84
N THR A 232 24.11 17.24 -15.42
CA THR A 232 23.14 16.33 -16.03
C THR A 232 21.78 16.52 -15.37
N GLU A 233 20.83 17.10 -16.11
CA GLU A 233 19.49 17.36 -15.61
C GLU A 233 18.50 16.26 -16.03
N PHE A 234 17.83 15.65 -15.06
CA PHE A 234 16.74 14.72 -15.32
C PHE A 234 15.46 15.47 -15.70
N ASN A 235 14.83 15.06 -16.81
CA ASN A 235 13.52 15.56 -17.23
C ASN A 235 12.49 14.41 -17.21
N PRO A 236 11.45 14.46 -16.34
CA PRO A 236 10.45 13.40 -16.25
C PRO A 236 9.68 13.18 -17.56
N ASN A 237 9.56 14.19 -18.43
CA ASN A 237 8.85 14.08 -19.70
C ASN A 237 9.53 13.15 -20.72
N ASN A 238 10.82 12.83 -20.50
CA ASN A 238 11.54 11.89 -21.35
C ASN A 238 11.26 10.43 -20.98
N ILE A 239 10.65 10.17 -19.82
CA ILE A 239 10.31 8.82 -19.38
C ILE A 239 8.92 8.43 -19.89
N LYS A 240 8.88 7.36 -20.70
CA LYS A 240 7.61 6.85 -21.24
C LYS A 240 7.07 5.74 -20.34
N SER A 241 6.26 6.11 -19.36
CA SER A 241 5.51 5.19 -18.49
C SER A 241 4.08 5.68 -18.24
N GLN A 242 3.12 4.76 -18.18
CA GLN A 242 1.73 5.05 -17.76
C GLN A 242 1.50 4.79 -16.26
N PHE A 243 2.47 4.19 -15.58
CA PHE A 243 2.34 3.78 -14.18
C PHE A 243 3.19 4.61 -13.23
N THR A 244 4.28 5.18 -13.71
CA THR A 244 5.16 6.03 -12.88
C THR A 244 4.55 7.42 -12.75
N HIS A 245 4.27 7.82 -11.51
CA HIS A 245 3.67 9.11 -11.18
C HIS A 245 4.59 9.98 -10.33
N VAL A 246 5.64 9.42 -9.74
CA VAL A 246 6.60 10.14 -8.89
C VAL A 246 8.03 9.74 -9.24
N PHE A 247 8.89 10.74 -9.41
CA PHE A 247 10.34 10.57 -9.56
C PHE A 247 11.06 11.27 -8.41
N ALA A 248 11.89 10.51 -7.68
CA ALA A 248 12.83 11.04 -6.71
C ALA A 248 14.22 11.08 -7.34
N VAL A 249 14.69 12.26 -7.71
CA VAL A 249 15.99 12.46 -8.35
C VAL A 249 17.03 12.72 -7.28
N VAL A 250 17.97 11.79 -7.14
CA VAL A 250 19.05 11.81 -6.16
C VAL A 250 20.35 12.10 -6.89
N THR A 251 21.04 13.15 -6.46
CA THR A 251 22.35 13.50 -7.00
C THR A 251 23.38 13.48 -5.88
N ARG A 252 24.50 12.80 -6.11
CA ARG A 252 25.64 12.79 -5.19
C ARG A 252 26.52 14.01 -5.46
N ARG A 253 26.68 14.90 -4.47
CA ARG A 253 27.58 16.05 -4.56
C ARG A 253 28.63 16.00 -3.46
N SER A 254 29.83 15.56 -3.80
CA SER A 254 30.92 15.34 -2.84
C SER A 254 30.45 14.44 -1.67
N ARG A 255 30.30 14.98 -0.46
CA ARG A 255 29.81 14.25 0.72
C ARG A 255 28.31 14.40 0.99
N LYS A 256 27.57 15.15 0.19
CA LYS A 256 26.11 15.37 0.37
C LYS A 256 25.26 14.60 -0.64
N TYR A 257 24.00 14.37 -0.29
CA TYR A 257 22.95 13.96 -1.22
C TYR A 257 22.00 15.13 -1.46
N ARG A 258 21.71 15.43 -2.73
CA ARG A 258 20.69 16.40 -3.14
C ARG A 258 19.47 15.63 -3.65
N LEU A 259 18.28 16.09 -3.28
CA LEU A 259 17.01 15.47 -3.67
C LEU A 259 16.11 16.47 -4.40
N ALA A 260 15.65 16.11 -5.59
CA ALA A 260 14.53 16.74 -6.26
C ALA A 260 13.38 15.74 -6.40
N VAL A 261 12.14 16.22 -6.38
CA VAL A 261 10.96 15.36 -6.54
C VAL A 261 10.09 15.94 -7.65
N TYR A 262 9.77 15.10 -8.63
CA TYR A 262 8.80 15.40 -9.69
C TYR A 262 7.61 14.47 -9.50
N CYS A 263 6.40 15.00 -9.67
CA CYS A 263 5.20 14.19 -9.67
C CYS A 263 4.19 14.69 -10.69
N ASP A 264 3.29 13.81 -11.10
CA ASP A 264 2.13 14.19 -11.90
C ASP A 264 1.28 15.23 -11.15
N GLU A 265 0.70 16.19 -11.88
CA GLU A 265 -0.07 17.30 -11.30
C GLU A 265 -1.31 16.84 -10.53
N THR A 266 -1.84 15.66 -10.83
CA THR A 266 -3.00 15.09 -10.14
C THR A 266 -2.66 14.46 -8.80
N VAL A 267 -1.37 14.26 -8.50
CA VAL A 267 -0.91 13.69 -7.23
C VAL A 267 -0.98 14.78 -6.14
N PRO A 268 -1.75 14.57 -5.05
CA PRO A 268 -1.80 15.52 -3.95
C PRO A 268 -0.43 15.75 -3.32
N PRO A 269 -0.16 16.93 -2.70
CA PRO A 269 1.06 17.15 -1.94
C PRO A 269 1.26 16.07 -0.86
N PHE A 270 2.49 15.59 -0.73
CA PHE A 270 2.87 14.55 0.23
C PHE A 270 4.17 14.88 0.93
N GLY A 271 4.25 14.59 2.22
CA GLY A 271 5.43 14.86 3.03
C GLY A 271 6.53 13.79 2.93
N PRO A 272 7.65 13.98 3.62
CA PRO A 272 8.05 15.22 4.29
C PRO A 272 8.35 16.34 3.27
N THR A 273 8.17 17.60 3.66
CA THR A 273 8.58 18.75 2.82
C THR A 273 10.10 18.75 2.65
N LEU A 274 10.57 19.06 1.45
CA LEU A 274 12.00 19.17 1.18
C LEU A 274 12.63 20.28 2.04
N PRO A 275 13.85 20.05 2.58
CA PRO A 275 14.60 21.12 3.24
C PRO A 275 15.00 22.19 2.22
N ASN A 276 15.40 23.36 2.71
CA ASN A 276 15.94 24.45 1.88
C ASN A 276 17.33 24.86 2.41
N PRO A 277 18.43 24.53 1.73
CA PRO A 277 18.49 23.83 0.43
C PRO A 277 18.09 22.34 0.54
N PRO A 278 17.67 21.68 -0.56
CA PRO A 278 17.23 20.28 -0.57
C PRO A 278 18.42 19.31 -0.55
N GLU A 279 19.31 19.49 0.42
CA GLU A 279 20.58 18.77 0.57
C GLU A 279 20.68 18.12 1.96
N PHE A 280 21.37 16.97 2.01
CA PHE A 280 21.54 16.16 3.21
C PHE A 280 23.01 15.78 3.37
N GLU A 281 23.58 16.11 4.52
CA GLU A 281 24.99 15.78 4.85
C GLU A 281 25.12 14.40 5.50
N ASP A 282 24.16 14.04 6.37
CA ASP A 282 24.12 12.75 7.04
C ASP A 282 23.36 11.73 6.17
N PRO A 283 24.03 10.67 5.67
CA PRO A 283 23.40 9.63 4.86
C PRO A 283 22.25 8.91 5.57
N ALA A 284 22.32 8.70 6.89
CA ALA A 284 21.26 8.01 7.63
C ALA A 284 19.98 8.87 7.68
N VAL A 285 20.14 10.17 7.93
CA VAL A 285 19.02 11.12 7.91
C VAL A 285 18.42 11.21 6.50
N PHE A 286 19.26 11.24 5.47
CA PHE A 286 18.81 11.23 4.08
C PHE A 286 18.01 9.98 3.76
N ARG A 287 18.50 8.80 4.15
CA ARG A 287 17.85 7.52 3.93
C ARG A 287 16.44 7.48 4.52
N ASP A 288 16.29 7.88 5.79
CA ASP A 288 14.99 7.89 6.45
C ASP A 288 14.04 8.90 5.80
N PHE A 289 14.53 10.08 5.45
CA PHE A 289 13.76 11.08 4.72
C PHE A 289 13.27 10.52 3.38
N LEU A 290 14.17 9.92 2.60
CA LEU A 290 13.89 9.40 1.27
C LEU A 290 12.84 8.28 1.33
N LEU A 291 13.02 7.27 2.20
CA LEU A 291 12.04 6.18 2.29
C LEU A 291 10.66 6.67 2.68
N VAL A 292 10.56 7.57 3.66
CA VAL A 292 9.27 8.16 4.04
C VAL A 292 8.67 8.94 2.88
N LYS A 293 9.48 9.73 2.15
CA LYS A 293 9.04 10.51 0.99
C LYS A 293 8.51 9.62 -0.13
N LEU A 294 9.17 8.50 -0.42
CA LEU A 294 8.75 7.54 -1.45
C LEU A 294 7.44 6.85 -1.07
N ILE A 295 7.34 6.36 0.18
CA ILE A 295 6.13 5.73 0.72
C ILE A 295 4.94 6.69 0.64
N ASN A 296 5.12 7.92 1.11
CA ASN A 296 4.06 8.93 1.08
C ASN A 296 3.69 9.31 -0.36
N GLY A 297 4.66 9.39 -1.28
CA GLY A 297 4.43 9.66 -2.70
C GLY A 297 3.59 8.57 -3.39
N GLU A 298 3.87 7.30 -3.13
CA GLU A 298 3.06 6.20 -3.63
C GLU A 298 1.63 6.27 -3.06
N LYS A 299 1.50 6.51 -1.75
CA LYS A 299 0.21 6.62 -1.07
C LYS A 299 -0.63 7.79 -1.57
N ALA A 300 -0.01 8.93 -1.87
CA ALA A 300 -0.69 10.07 -2.49
C ALA A 300 -1.16 9.73 -3.91
N THR A 301 -0.39 8.95 -4.66
CA THR A 301 -0.77 8.52 -6.01
C THR A 301 -2.06 7.69 -6.01
N PHE A 302 -2.30 6.87 -4.98
CA PHE A 302 -3.56 6.12 -4.84
C PHE A 302 -4.81 7.00 -4.67
N GLN A 303 -4.65 8.28 -4.33
CA GLN A 303 -5.75 9.24 -4.22
C GLN A 303 -6.10 9.91 -5.56
N THR A 304 -5.26 9.74 -6.58
CA THR A 304 -5.54 10.28 -7.92
C THR A 304 -6.80 9.65 -8.52
N PRO A 305 -7.50 10.33 -9.45
CA PRO A 305 -8.70 9.79 -10.09
C PRO A 305 -8.48 8.45 -10.80
N THR A 306 -7.30 8.24 -11.39
CA THR A 306 -6.99 7.01 -12.14
C THR A 306 -6.94 5.79 -11.22
N PHE A 307 -6.25 5.88 -10.09
CA PHE A 307 -6.11 4.77 -9.14
C PHE A 307 -7.36 4.60 -8.28
N SER A 308 -7.92 5.70 -7.78
CA SER A 308 -9.13 5.65 -6.94
C SER A 308 -10.33 5.02 -7.67
N ARG A 309 -10.56 5.35 -8.95
CA ARG A 309 -11.64 4.73 -9.75
C ARG A 309 -11.38 3.26 -10.06
N LYS A 310 -10.13 2.86 -10.34
CA LYS A 310 -9.78 1.45 -10.53
C LYS A 310 -10.04 0.66 -9.25
N ARG A 311 -9.60 1.19 -8.11
CA ARG A 311 -9.85 0.61 -6.79
C ARG A 311 -11.35 0.51 -6.47
N GLU A 312 -12.11 1.58 -6.73
CA GLU A 312 -13.55 1.58 -6.49
C GLU A 312 -14.26 0.48 -7.29
N ARG A 313 -13.91 0.28 -8.56
CA ARG A 313 -14.45 -0.81 -9.38
C ARG A 313 -14.13 -2.19 -8.82
N THR A 314 -12.88 -2.41 -8.40
CA THR A 314 -12.47 -3.68 -7.79
C THR A 314 -13.23 -3.95 -6.49
N LEU A 315 -13.31 -2.95 -5.60
CA LEU A 315 -14.08 -3.04 -4.36
C LEU A 315 -15.57 -3.26 -4.63
N GLU A 316 -16.14 -2.57 -5.61
CA GLU A 316 -17.55 -2.73 -6.00
C GLU A 316 -17.84 -4.17 -6.44
N MET A 317 -16.98 -4.77 -7.26
CA MET A 317 -17.12 -6.16 -7.69
C MET A 317 -17.02 -7.11 -6.49
N LEU A 318 -15.93 -7.02 -5.72
CA LEU A 318 -15.70 -7.90 -4.56
C LEU A 318 -16.83 -7.82 -3.53
N ILE A 319 -17.27 -6.61 -3.19
CA ILE A 319 -18.34 -6.42 -2.21
C ILE A 319 -19.68 -6.97 -2.72
N LYS A 320 -19.98 -6.84 -4.03
CA LYS A 320 -21.19 -7.44 -4.61
C LYS A 320 -21.14 -8.96 -4.58
N ASP A 321 -20.02 -9.56 -4.98
CA ASP A 321 -19.84 -11.01 -4.98
C ASP A 321 -20.01 -11.58 -3.56
N LEU A 322 -19.33 -10.99 -2.57
CA LEU A 322 -19.45 -11.37 -1.16
C LEU A 322 -20.87 -11.16 -0.60
N TYR A 323 -21.54 -10.07 -1.00
CA TYR A 323 -22.92 -9.80 -0.59
C TYR A 323 -23.86 -10.90 -1.07
N GLU A 324 -23.72 -11.32 -2.33
CA GLU A 324 -24.53 -12.40 -2.90
C GLU A 324 -24.30 -13.71 -2.13
N GLU A 325 -23.05 -14.07 -1.85
CA GLU A 325 -22.69 -15.25 -1.06
C GLU A 325 -23.34 -15.24 0.34
N TYR A 326 -23.09 -14.20 1.15
CA TYR A 326 -23.54 -14.18 2.55
C TYR A 326 -25.04 -13.95 2.73
N VAL A 327 -25.72 -13.34 1.76
CA VAL A 327 -27.17 -13.19 1.81
C VAL A 327 -27.89 -14.46 1.36
N HIS A 328 -27.32 -15.25 0.45
CA HIS A 328 -27.91 -16.50 -0.04
C HIS A 328 -27.61 -17.69 0.88
N ASP A 329 -26.40 -17.83 1.42
CA ASP A 329 -26.05 -18.96 2.30
C ASP A 329 -26.86 -18.98 3.59
N ASN A 330 -27.18 -17.80 4.12
CA ASN A 330 -28.05 -17.70 5.29
C ASN A 330 -29.51 -18.10 5.01
N LYS A 331 -29.94 -18.29 3.75
CA LYS A 331 -31.25 -18.91 3.48
C LYS A 331 -31.22 -20.42 3.73
N MET A 332 -30.09 -21.10 3.51
CA MET A 332 -29.96 -22.54 3.77
C MET A 332 -29.90 -22.84 5.27
N VAL A 333 -29.18 -22.02 6.06
CA VAL A 333 -29.11 -22.19 7.53
C VAL A 333 -30.47 -21.94 8.21
N SER A 334 -31.32 -21.07 7.65
CA SER A 334 -32.67 -20.85 8.19
C SER A 334 -33.66 -21.99 7.92
N THR A 335 -33.38 -22.90 6.99
CA THR A 335 -34.25 -24.05 6.70
C THR A 335 -34.02 -25.25 7.62
N ASP A 336 -32.83 -25.38 8.23
CA ASP A 336 -32.50 -26.52 9.09
C ASP A 336 -32.82 -26.31 10.58
N CYS A 337 -33.15 -25.08 11.01
CA CYS A 337 -33.56 -24.80 12.40
C CYS A 337 -35.05 -25.06 12.70
N ASN A 338 -35.82 -25.64 11.76
CA ASN A 338 -37.25 -25.90 11.93
C ASN A 338 -37.64 -27.39 12.02
N MET A 339 -36.68 -28.31 12.18
CA MET A 339 -36.99 -29.66 12.64
C MET A 339 -36.65 -29.80 14.12
N GLY A 340 -37.72 -30.05 14.88
CA GLY A 340 -37.79 -29.93 16.32
C GLY A 340 -36.79 -30.75 17.12
N PHE A 341 -36.40 -30.17 18.25
CA PHE A 341 -36.11 -30.94 19.45
C PHE A 341 -36.99 -30.43 20.58
N ALA A 342 -38.10 -31.13 20.76
CA ALA A 342 -38.82 -31.17 22.01
C ALA A 342 -37.97 -31.94 23.05
N THR A 343 -37.98 -31.44 24.29
CA THR A 343 -37.75 -32.17 25.55
C THR A 343 -36.44 -32.97 25.70
N ASN A 344 -35.55 -32.57 26.61
CA ASN A 344 -35.64 -32.94 28.03
C ASN A 344 -34.55 -32.30 28.92
N ARG A 345 -34.92 -32.23 30.19
CA ARG A 345 -34.23 -31.69 31.38
C ARG A 345 -33.15 -32.63 31.96
N PHE A 346 -32.25 -32.02 32.78
CA PHE A 346 -31.38 -32.58 33.86
C PHE A 346 -30.31 -33.60 33.40
N PHE A 347 -29.04 -33.56 33.83
CA PHE A 347 -28.38 -33.09 35.06
C PHE A 347 -27.23 -32.13 34.79
#